data_AF-A0A0F2QC33-F1
#
_entry.id   AF-A0A0F2QC33-F1
#
_cell.length_a   1.000
_cell.length_b   1.000
_cell.length_c   1.000
_cell.angle_alpha   90.00
_cell.angle_beta   90.00
_cell.angle_gamma   90.00
#
_symmetry.space_group_name_H-M   'P 1'
#
loop_
_entity.id
_entity.type
_entity.pdbx_description
1 polymer ?
#
loop_
_entity_poly.entity_id
_entity_poly.type
_entity_poly.pdbx_seq_one_letter_code
_entity_poly.pdbx_strand_id
1 'polypeptide(L)' 'MLKSKDMRLSMYTILYSKIPENHILKLINSAIDFSFINKLIEKSYCKYYGRPAKEPELLVRISIFI' A
#
# COMPACT_ATOMS: atom_id res chain seq x y z
N MET A 1 -6.72 13.40 -5.24
CA MET A 1 -6.67 12.32 -6.25
C MET A 1 -5.80 11.16 -5.76
N LEU A 2 -6.35 9.96 -5.65
CA LEU A 2 -5.58 8.74 -5.43
C LEU A 2 -4.79 8.44 -6.72
N LYS A 3 -3.47 8.26 -6.62
CA LYS A 3 -2.64 7.97 -7.79
C LYS A 3 -2.94 6.55 -8.26
N SER A 4 -3.03 6.35 -9.57
CA SER A 4 -2.95 5.00 -10.15
C SER A 4 -1.65 4.33 -9.71
N LYS A 5 -1.71 3.01 -9.48
CA LYS A 5 -0.61 2.15 -9.02
C LYS A 5 0.55 2.14 -10.02
N ASP A 6 1.31 3.22 -10.05
CA ASP A 6 2.59 3.29 -10.74
C ASP A 6 3.55 2.34 -10.01
N MET A 7 3.70 1.12 -10.52
CA MET A 7 4.75 0.20 -10.08
C MET A 7 6.10 0.71 -10.60
N ARG A 8 6.55 1.86 -10.12
CA ARG A 8 7.95 2.26 -10.29
C ARG A 8 8.76 1.26 -9.48
N LEU A 9 9.64 0.52 -10.15
CA LEU A 9 10.63 -0.35 -9.50
C LEU A 9 11.48 0.52 -8.58
N SER A 10 11.08 0.57 -7.31
CA SER A 10 11.86 1.22 -6.27
C SER A 10 12.95 0.26 -5.81
N MET A 11 14.06 0.77 -5.29
CA MET A 11 15.10 -0.05 -4.66
C MET A 11 14.50 -1.06 -3.65
N TYR A 12 13.43 -0.66 -2.96
CA TYR A 12 12.70 -1.49 -2.00
C TYR A 12 12.05 -2.74 -2.62
N THR A 13 11.65 -2.70 -3.90
CA THR A 13 11.07 -3.86 -4.60
C THR A 13 12.11 -4.96 -4.80
N ILE A 14 13.37 -4.60 -5.05
CA ILE A 14 14.49 -5.55 -5.22
C ILE A 14 14.88 -6.18 -3.89
N LEU A 15 14.82 -5.42 -2.79
CA LEU A 15 15.03 -5.95 -1.45
C LEU A 15 13.91 -6.90 -1.04
N TYR A 16 12.65 -6.54 -1.34
CA TYR A 16 11.49 -7.36 -1.02
C TYR A 16 11.48 -8.71 -1.76
N SER A 17 11.98 -8.76 -3.00
CA SER A 17 12.06 -10.02 -3.76
C SER A 17 13.09 -11.01 -3.19
N LYS A 18 14.09 -10.53 -2.43
CA LYS A 18 15.10 -11.37 -1.75
C LYS A 18 14.61 -11.99 -0.44
N ILE A 19 13.46 -11.58 0.08
CA ILE A 19 12.89 -12.11 1.33
C ILE A 19 12.30 -13.52 1.08
N PRO A 20 12.52 -14.51 1.97
CA PRO A 20 11.93 -15.85 1.83
C PRO A 20 10.40 -15.84 1.78
N GLU A 21 9.77 -16.75 1.04
CA GLU A 21 8.31 -16.86 0.94
C GLU A 21 7.62 -17.13 2.29
N ASN A 22 8.26 -17.91 3.16
CA ASN A 22 7.75 -18.20 4.50
C ASN A 22 7.95 -17.04 5.51
N HIS A 23 8.28 -15.84 5.03
CA HIS A 23 8.45 -14.69 5.90
C HIS A 23 7.09 -14.08 6.29
N ILE A 24 6.95 -13.69 7.55
CA ILE A 24 5.68 -13.19 8.12
C ILE A 24 5.07 -12.04 7.30
N LEU A 25 5.90 -11.13 6.78
CA LEU A 25 5.43 -10.01 5.94
C LEU A 25 4.80 -10.48 4.62
N LYS A 26 5.35 -11.52 3.99
CA LYS A 26 4.81 -12.10 2.75
C LYS A 26 3.53 -12.87 3.04
N LEU A 27 3.49 -13.60 4.15
CA LEU A 27 2.30 -14.33 4.61
C LEU A 27 1.14 -13.37 4.94
N ILE A 28 1.40 -12.26 5.64
CA ILE A 28 0.39 -11.24 5.93
C ILE A 28 -0.08 -10.58 4.63
N ASN A 29 0.86 -10.25 3.74
CA ASN A 29 0.54 -9.65 2.44
C ASN A 29 -0.27 -10.57 1.52
N SER A 30 -0.11 -11.90 1.64
CA SER A 30 -0.91 -12.87 0.88
C SER A 30 -2.26 -13.18 1.53
N ALA A 31 -2.34 -13.11 2.87
CA ALA A 31 -3.56 -13.40 3.62
C ALA A 31 -4.56 -12.23 3.64
N ILE A 32 -4.09 -10.98 3.50
CA ILE A 32 -4.91 -9.78 3.66
C ILE A 32 -4.87 -8.96 2.37
N ASP A 33 -6.03 -8.80 1.73
CA ASP A 33 -6.22 -7.77 0.70
C ASP A 33 -6.50 -6.43 1.38
N PHE A 34 -5.58 -5.47 1.23
CA PHE A 34 -5.69 -4.13 1.81
C PHE A 34 -6.50 -3.14 0.95
N SER A 35 -7.01 -3.57 -0.21
CA SER A 35 -7.81 -2.73 -1.11
C SER A 35 -9.07 -2.13 -0.44
N PHE A 36 -9.58 -2.77 0.62
CA PHE A 36 -10.73 -2.29 1.40
C PHE A 36 -10.49 -0.93 2.08
N ILE A 37 -9.23 -0.61 2.40
CA ILE A 37 -8.87 0.64 3.09
C ILE A 37 -9.22 1.83 2.23
N ASN A 38 -8.90 1.75 0.93
CA ASN A 38 -9.20 2.81 -0.02
C ASN A 38 -10.71 3.08 -0.10
N LYS A 39 -11.54 2.02 -0.03
CA LYS A 39 -13.02 2.14 0.01
C LYS A 39 -13.50 2.77 1.32
N LEU A 40 -12.93 2.39 2.47
CA LEU A 40 -13.33 2.90 3.78
C LEU A 40 -13.14 4.41 3.90
N ILE A 41 -12.01 4.91 3.44
CA ILE A 41 -11.62 6.31 3.63
C ILE A 41 -11.96 7.19 2.42
N GLU A 42 -12.50 6.63 1.34
CA GLU A 42 -12.85 7.36 0.12
C GLU A 42 -13.66 8.63 0.42
N LYS A 43 -14.60 8.54 1.36
CA LYS A 43 -15.45 9.66 1.80
C LYS A 43 -14.69 10.76 2.55
N SER A 44 -13.55 10.42 3.16
CA SER A 44 -12.71 11.36 3.89
C SER A 44 -11.78 12.16 2.97
N TYR A 45 -11.61 11.75 1.72
CA TYR A 45 -10.77 12.44 0.74
C TYR A 45 -11.60 13.20 -0.28
N CYS A 46 -11.17 14.44 -0.57
CA CYS A 46 -11.76 15.19 -1.67
C CYS A 46 -11.23 14.63 -3.01
N LYS A 47 -12.15 14.16 -3.87
CA LYS A 47 -11.81 13.58 -5.18
C LYS A 47 -11.22 14.63 -6.13
N TYR A 48 -11.77 15.84 -6.10
CA TYR A 48 -11.55 16.87 -7.11
C TYR A 48 -10.52 17.94 -6.72
N TYR A 49 -10.35 18.19 -5.42
CA TYR A 49 -9.48 19.26 -4.92
C TYR A 49 -8.50 18.72 -3.88
N GLY A 50 -7.20 18.96 -4.08
CA GLY A 50 -6.18 18.61 -3.11
C GLY A 50 -4.91 18.03 -3.73
N ARG A 51 -3.85 17.96 -2.90
CA ARG A 51 -2.58 17.34 -3.28
C ARG A 51 -2.80 15.84 -3.53
N PRO A 52 -2.16 15.22 -4.53
CA PRO A 52 -2.22 13.76 -4.68
C PRO A 52 -1.76 13.09 -3.39
N ALA A 53 -2.66 12.36 -2.74
CA ALA A 53 -2.36 11.65 -1.51
C ALA A 53 -1.49 10.44 -1.83
N LYS A 54 -0.55 10.13 -0.93
CA LYS A 54 0.14 8.84 -0.98
C LYS A 54 -0.91 7.74 -0.76
N GLU A 55 -0.75 6.60 -1.44
CA GLU A 55 -1.71 5.50 -1.38
C GLU A 55 -2.01 5.14 0.09
N PRO A 56 -3.26 5.28 0.54
CA PRO A 56 -3.62 5.05 1.93
C PRO A 56 -3.37 3.61 2.38
N GLU A 57 -3.58 2.66 1.48
CA GLU A 57 -3.16 1.28 1.63
C GLU A 57 -1.69 1.17 2.04
N LEU A 58 -0.79 1.94 1.40
CA LEU A 58 0.63 1.90 1.69
C LEU A 58 0.96 2.51 3.06
N LEU A 59 0.24 3.55 3.47
CA LEU A 59 0.39 4.13 4.81
C LEU A 59 0.02 3.13 5.91
N VAL A 60 -1.11 2.43 5.75
CA VAL A 60 -1.54 1.42 6.73
C VAL A 60 -0.61 0.21 6.74
N ARG A 61 -0.14 -0.24 5.57
CA ARG A 61 0.88 -1.29 5.49
C ARG A 61 2.13 -0.91 6.28
N ILE A 62 2.62 0.31 6.14
CA ILE A 62 3.77 0.79 6.93
C ILE A 62 3.43 0.76 8.43
N SER A 63 2.26 1.24 8.85
CA SER A 63 1.87 1.23 10.27
C SER A 63 1.73 -0.16 10.90
N ILE A 64 1.43 -1.19 10.12
CA ILE A 64 1.34 -2.58 10.58
C ILE A 64 2.73 -3.25 10.64
N PHE A 65 3.66 -2.79 9.80
CA PHE A 65 4.98 -3.40 9.64
C PHE A 65 6.13 -2.61 10.29
N ILE A 66 5.84 -1.48 10.96
CA ILE A 66 6.76 -0.72 11.81
C ILE A 66 6.60 -1.15 13.27
#